data_AF-A0A3Q3A2D8-F1
#
_entry.id   AF-A0A3Q3A2D8-F1
#
_cell.length_a   1.000
_cell.length_b   1.000
_cell.length_c   1.000
_cell.angle_alpha   90.00
_cell.angle_beta   90.00
_cell.angle_gamma   90.00
#
_symmetry.space_group_name_H-M   'P 1'
#
loop_
_entity.id
_entity.type
_entity.pdbx_description
1 polymer ?
#
loop_
_entity_poly.entity_id
_entity_poly.type
_entity_poly.pdbx_seq_one_letter_code
_entity_poly.pdbx_strand_id
1 'polypeptide(L)'
;MTKEFLLFVPQMKKELSDNESITQEVVGNAHIENYALKLFLYADNEDRAGRFHKNMIKSFYSSSLLMDVLSVFGELSEENVQHRKYARWKATYIHNCLKNGESPQPGPIAMEGDEEAAGAAAPHPKSPGSSCPGSVPTGPPTTNYNNIQIPPGAHAPANTPAELQPPSDAGKPHPAPRSGPAVDPALLSAQQQGGVQLTPEDFTRAQKYCKYAGSALQYEDVSTAVQNLQKALKLLTTGKE
;
A
#
# COMPACT_ATOMS: atom_id res chain seq x y z
N MET A 1 28.36 7.09 -3.06
CA MET A 1 27.82 5.81 -3.56
C MET A 1 28.96 4.80 -3.56
N THR A 2 28.91 3.77 -2.72
CA THR A 2 30.00 2.80 -2.53
C THR A 2 30.08 1.85 -3.72
N LYS A 3 31.30 1.44 -4.11
CA LYS A 3 31.56 0.52 -5.24
C LYS A 3 30.77 -0.80 -5.14
N GLU A 4 30.44 -1.22 -3.93
CA GLU A 4 29.63 -2.42 -3.66
C GLU A 4 28.22 -2.30 -4.24
N PHE A 5 27.60 -1.12 -4.16
CA PHE A 5 26.24 -0.93 -4.67
C PHE A 5 26.16 -1.04 -6.20
N LEU A 6 27.21 -0.58 -6.90
CA LEU A 6 27.31 -0.67 -8.36
C LEU A 6 27.47 -2.11 -8.87
N LEU A 7 28.08 -3.00 -8.07
CA LEU A 7 28.20 -4.42 -8.41
C LEU A 7 26.94 -5.21 -8.00
N PHE A 8 26.29 -4.79 -6.92
CA PHE A 8 25.13 -5.46 -6.37
C PHE A 8 23.89 -5.41 -7.28
N VAL A 9 23.57 -4.25 -7.84
CA VAL A 9 22.35 -4.10 -8.67
C VAL A 9 22.38 -4.99 -9.94
N PRO A 10 23.47 -5.02 -10.74
CA PRO A 10 23.57 -5.94 -11.88
C PRO A 10 23.50 -7.42 -11.47
N GLN A 11 24.12 -7.78 -10.34
CA GLN A 11 24.08 -9.15 -9.81
C GLN A 11 22.64 -9.55 -9.45
N MET A 12 21.91 -8.71 -8.71
CA MET A 12 20.51 -8.97 -8.37
C MET A 12 19.60 -9.06 -9.59
N LYS A 13 19.81 -8.19 -10.60
CA LYS A 13 19.06 -8.26 -11.87
C LYS A 13 19.27 -9.59 -12.59
N LYS A 14 20.48 -10.13 -12.54
CA LYS A 14 20.79 -11.45 -13.12
C LYS A 14 20.16 -12.59 -12.33
N GLU A 15 20.20 -12.53 -11.00
CA GLU A 15 19.61 -13.57 -10.14
C GLU A 15 18.08 -13.61 -10.20
N LEU A 16 17.44 -12.47 -10.44
CA LEU A 16 15.99 -12.33 -10.50
C LEU A 16 15.47 -12.11 -11.93
N SER A 17 16.19 -12.59 -12.94
CA SER A 17 15.84 -12.39 -14.35
C SER A 17 14.48 -12.98 -14.74
N ASP A 18 14.02 -13.98 -14.00
CA ASP A 18 12.75 -14.67 -14.26
C ASP A 18 11.58 -14.02 -13.53
N ASN A 19 11.82 -12.97 -12.74
CA ASN A 19 10.79 -12.25 -12.00
C ASN A 19 10.26 -11.06 -12.82
N GLU A 20 8.97 -11.12 -13.17
CA GLU A 20 8.28 -10.06 -13.91
C GLU A 20 8.35 -8.69 -13.23
N SER A 21 8.36 -8.62 -11.89
CA SER A 21 8.48 -7.33 -11.17
C SER A 21 9.88 -6.70 -11.28
N ILE A 22 10.86 -7.44 -11.78
CA ILE A 22 12.23 -6.97 -12.01
C ILE A 22 12.48 -6.69 -13.50
N THR A 23 11.93 -7.53 -14.38
CA THR A 23 12.10 -7.37 -15.83
C THR A 23 11.18 -6.33 -16.44
N GLN A 24 9.96 -6.17 -15.90
CA GLN A 24 8.96 -5.25 -16.40
C GLN A 24 8.75 -4.09 -15.44
N GLU A 25 9.12 -2.90 -15.88
CA GLU A 25 9.07 -1.68 -15.07
C GLU A 25 7.66 -1.39 -14.53
N VAL A 26 6.63 -1.58 -15.35
CA VAL A 26 5.23 -1.36 -14.97
C VAL A 26 4.80 -2.32 -13.85
N VAL A 27 5.24 -3.58 -13.91
CA VAL A 27 4.93 -4.60 -12.89
C VAL A 27 5.70 -4.30 -11.61
N GLY A 28 6.97 -3.90 -11.71
CA GLY A 28 7.79 -3.48 -10.57
C GLY A 28 7.21 -2.26 -9.84
N ASN A 29 6.78 -1.25 -10.60
CA ASN A 29 6.11 -0.06 -10.08
C ASN A 29 4.84 -0.45 -9.29
N ALA A 30 3.91 -1.18 -9.93
CA ALA A 30 2.69 -1.63 -9.28
C ALA A 30 2.96 -2.51 -8.05
N HIS A 31 4.02 -3.33 -8.07
CA HIS A 31 4.41 -4.16 -6.94
C HIS A 31 4.82 -3.32 -5.72
N ILE A 32 5.67 -2.32 -5.94
CA ILE A 32 6.14 -1.43 -4.87
C ILE A 32 4.99 -0.56 -4.35
N GLU A 33 4.14 -0.04 -5.25
CA GLU A 33 2.99 0.79 -4.89
C GLU A 33 2.00 0.02 -4.01
N ASN A 34 1.61 -1.18 -4.42
CA ASN A 34 0.74 -2.04 -3.62
C ASN A 34 1.32 -2.36 -2.24
N TYR A 35 2.63 -2.59 -2.15
CA TYR A 35 3.28 -2.85 -0.87
C TYR A 35 3.34 -1.60 0.02
N ALA A 36 3.62 -0.44 -0.56
CA ALA A 36 3.64 0.84 0.14
C ALA A 36 2.25 1.20 0.71
N LEU A 37 1.19 1.02 -0.08
CA LEU A 37 -0.20 1.23 0.35
C LEU A 37 -0.62 0.22 1.41
N LYS A 38 -0.21 -1.05 1.30
CA LYS A 38 -0.49 -2.06 2.34
C LYS A 38 0.09 -1.67 3.70
N LEU A 39 1.33 -1.17 3.73
CA LEU A 39 1.95 -0.66 4.96
C LEU A 39 1.24 0.59 5.48
N PHE A 40 0.86 1.50 4.58
CA PHE A 40 0.12 2.71 4.92
C PHE A 40 -1.22 2.38 5.60
N LEU A 41 -2.04 1.57 4.94
CA LEU A 41 -3.39 1.22 5.41
C LEU A 41 -3.35 0.42 6.71
N TYR A 42 -2.37 -0.46 6.87
CA TYR A 42 -2.14 -1.12 8.15
C TYR A 42 -1.90 -0.09 9.27
N ALA A 43 -0.97 0.85 9.06
CA ALA A 43 -0.65 1.85 10.06
C ALA A 43 -1.81 2.82 10.33
N ASP A 44 -2.55 3.22 9.29
CA ASP A 44 -3.73 4.09 9.41
C ASP A 44 -4.89 3.40 10.15
N ASN A 45 -5.07 2.09 9.94
CA ASN A 45 -6.06 1.33 10.69
C ASN A 45 -5.70 1.23 12.19
N GLU A 46 -4.42 1.02 12.52
CA GLU A 46 -3.95 1.04 13.91
C GLU A 46 -4.12 2.44 14.54
N ASP A 47 -3.78 3.50 13.80
CA ASP A 47 -3.92 4.90 14.23
C ASP A 47 -5.39 5.25 14.52
N ARG A 48 -6.31 4.93 13.60
CA ARG A 48 -7.76 5.12 13.78
C ARG A 48 -8.32 4.34 14.95
N ALA A 49 -7.76 3.16 15.23
CA ALA A 49 -8.15 2.36 16.38
C ALA A 49 -7.48 2.78 17.69
N GLY A 50 -6.65 3.83 17.68
CA GLY A 50 -5.91 4.32 18.85
C GLY A 50 -4.83 3.36 19.35
N ARG A 51 -4.39 2.41 18.52
CA ARG A 51 -3.36 1.42 18.88
C ARG A 51 -1.98 1.93 18.47
N PHE A 52 -1.35 2.67 19.37
CA PHE A 52 -0.03 3.26 19.11
C PHE A 52 1.10 2.36 19.59
N HIS A 53 1.94 1.91 18.66
CA HIS A 53 3.11 1.08 18.97
C HIS A 53 4.21 1.19 17.90
N LYS A 54 5.42 0.69 18.22
CA LYS A 54 6.60 0.81 17.34
C LYS A 54 6.37 0.27 15.92
N ASN A 55 5.63 -0.83 15.76
CA ASN A 55 5.42 -1.44 14.44
C ASN A 55 4.56 -0.59 13.50
N MET A 56 3.54 0.12 13.99
CA MET A 56 2.72 0.99 13.14
C MET A 56 3.49 2.26 12.75
N ILE A 57 4.32 2.80 13.66
CA ILE A 57 5.25 3.92 13.35
C ILE A 57 6.24 3.50 12.25
N LYS A 58 6.87 2.33 12.40
CA LYS A 58 7.78 1.77 11.39
C LYS A 58 7.06 1.59 10.05
N SER A 59 5.80 1.16 10.07
CA SER A 59 5.01 0.94 8.84
C SER A 59 4.69 2.26 8.13
N PHE A 60 4.28 3.31 8.84
CA PHE A 60 4.14 4.65 8.24
C PHE A 60 5.46 5.18 7.67
N TYR A 61 6.56 5.06 8.43
CA TYR A 61 7.87 5.51 7.97
C TYR A 61 8.33 4.76 6.71
N SER A 62 8.28 3.42 6.74
CA SER A 62 8.63 2.58 5.59
C SER A 62 7.73 2.84 4.38
N SER A 63 6.43 3.02 4.58
CA SER A 63 5.51 3.41 3.51
C SER A 63 5.96 4.71 2.85
N SER A 64 6.30 5.75 3.64
CA SER A 64 6.78 7.03 3.10
C SER A 64 8.08 6.90 2.29
N LEU A 65 8.99 6.00 2.69
CA LEU A 65 10.22 5.73 1.95
C LEU A 65 9.96 4.98 0.65
N LEU A 66 9.02 4.03 0.65
CA LEU A 66 8.63 3.34 -0.58
C LEU A 66 7.94 4.30 -1.56
N MET A 67 7.18 5.27 -1.07
CA MET A 67 6.65 6.34 -1.92
C MET A 67 7.77 7.17 -2.56
N ASP A 68 8.86 7.48 -1.84
CA ASP A 68 10.04 8.10 -2.45
C ASP A 68 10.70 7.19 -3.50
N VAL A 69 10.76 5.88 -3.26
CA VAL A 69 11.26 4.92 -4.25
C VAL A 69 10.39 4.91 -5.50
N LEU A 70 9.05 5.05 -5.39
CA LEU A 70 8.17 5.09 -6.56
C LEU A 70 8.52 6.22 -7.54
N SER A 71 9.15 7.30 -7.07
CA SER A 71 9.57 8.41 -7.95
C SER A 71 10.61 7.99 -9.00
N VAL A 72 11.28 6.85 -8.84
CA VAL A 72 12.24 6.35 -9.85
C VAL A 72 11.56 5.85 -11.11
N PHE A 73 10.27 5.51 -11.04
CA PHE A 73 9.46 5.05 -12.16
C PHE A 73 8.70 6.19 -12.87
N GLY A 74 8.81 7.43 -12.37
CA GLY A 74 8.13 8.61 -12.91
C GLY A 74 7.55 9.52 -11.83
N GLU A 75 6.68 10.44 -12.25
CA GLU A 75 5.94 11.31 -11.32
C GLU A 75 4.93 10.50 -10.48
N LEU A 76 4.86 10.78 -9.18
CA LEU A 76 3.87 10.16 -8.31
C LEU A 76 2.47 10.72 -8.61
N SER A 77 1.44 9.90 -8.42
CA SER A 77 0.06 10.38 -8.35
C SER A 77 -0.12 11.34 -7.17
N GLU A 78 -1.07 12.27 -7.28
CA GLU A 78 -1.39 13.23 -6.22
C GLU A 78 -1.76 12.51 -4.90
N GLU A 79 -2.48 11.39 -5.01
CA GLU A 79 -2.81 10.53 -3.88
C GLU A 79 -1.55 9.99 -3.18
N ASN A 80 -0.58 9.48 -3.94
CA ASN A 80 0.67 8.97 -3.36
C ASN A 80 1.53 10.10 -2.76
N VAL A 81 1.50 11.30 -3.35
CA VAL A 81 2.14 12.49 -2.76
C VAL A 81 1.52 12.80 -1.39
N GLN A 82 0.19 12.76 -1.29
CA GLN A 82 -0.52 13.01 -0.04
C GLN A 82 -0.25 11.90 0.99
N HIS A 83 -0.29 10.63 0.59
CA HIS A 83 0.05 9.50 1.45
C HIS A 83 1.48 9.60 1.99
N ARG A 84 2.44 9.97 1.14
CA ARG A 84 3.82 10.19 1.56
C ARG A 84 3.93 11.27 2.64
N LYS A 85 3.32 12.45 2.39
CA LYS A 85 3.33 13.58 3.33
C LYS A 85 2.71 13.17 4.66
N TYR A 86 1.52 12.60 4.62
CA TYR A 86 0.78 12.17 5.82
C TYR A 86 1.53 11.09 6.60
N ALA A 87 2.02 10.04 5.94
CA ALA A 87 2.74 8.95 6.60
C ALA A 87 4.02 9.44 7.29
N ARG A 88 4.80 10.31 6.63
CA ARG A 88 6.01 10.90 7.21
C ARG A 88 5.69 11.74 8.44
N TRP A 89 4.65 12.58 8.34
CA TRP A 89 4.21 13.41 9.45
C TRP A 89 3.68 12.58 10.63
N LYS A 90 2.74 11.65 10.39
CA LYS A 90 2.16 10.78 11.43
C LYS A 90 3.22 9.93 12.12
N ALA A 91 4.17 9.33 11.38
CA ALA A 91 5.26 8.55 11.99
C ALA A 91 6.06 9.40 13.00
N THR A 92 6.41 10.63 12.62
CA THR A 92 7.16 11.55 13.46
C THR A 92 6.34 12.02 14.67
N TYR A 93 5.08 12.40 14.43
CA TYR A 93 4.15 12.85 15.46
C TYR A 93 3.94 11.78 16.54
N ILE A 94 3.52 10.58 16.15
CA ILE A 94 3.24 9.48 17.08
C ILE A 94 4.51 9.09 17.85
N HIS A 95 5.66 9.01 17.16
CA HIS A 95 6.93 8.73 17.82
C HIS A 95 7.26 9.76 18.91
N ASN A 96 7.06 11.04 18.63
CA ASN A 96 7.35 12.12 19.58
C ASN A 96 6.39 12.10 20.77
N CYS A 97 5.09 11.89 20.54
CA CYS A 97 4.11 11.74 21.62
C CYS A 97 4.49 10.58 22.54
N LEU A 98 4.76 9.39 21.99
CA LEU A 98 5.15 8.22 22.79
C LEU A 98 6.47 8.44 23.54
N LYS A 99 7.43 9.15 22.94
CA LYS A 99 8.71 9.48 23.59
C LYS A 99 8.53 10.46 24.75
N ASN A 100 7.57 11.38 24.65
CA ASN A 100 7.29 12.39 25.66
C ASN A 100 6.25 11.94 26.71
N GLY A 101 5.69 10.72 26.58
CA GLY A 101 4.64 10.20 27.45
C GLY A 101 3.25 10.80 27.18
N GLU A 102 3.06 11.44 26.04
CA GLU A 102 1.78 11.99 25.58
C GLU A 102 1.02 10.93 24.76
N SER A 103 -0.31 10.94 24.85
CA SER A 103 -1.16 10.07 24.03
C SER A 103 -1.46 10.74 22.67
N PRO A 104 -1.06 10.13 21.53
CA PRO A 104 -1.38 10.68 20.21
C PRO A 104 -2.89 10.68 19.94
N GLN A 105 -3.35 11.60 19.09
CA GLN A 105 -4.76 11.62 18.66
C GLN A 105 -5.02 10.62 17.52
N PRO A 106 -6.04 9.73 17.65
CA PRO A 106 -6.46 8.79 16.62
C PRO A 106 -7.07 9.46 15.39
N GLY A 107 -6.83 8.85 14.22
CA GLY A 107 -7.50 9.16 12.97
C GLY A 107 -6.79 10.21 12.11
N PRO A 108 -7.31 10.43 10.90
CA PRO A 108 -6.79 11.42 9.98
C PRO A 108 -7.03 12.80 10.58
N ILE A 109 -5.95 13.39 11.07
CA ILE A 109 -5.93 14.80 11.37
C ILE A 109 -6.00 15.47 10.02
N ALA A 110 -7.04 16.28 9.81
CA ALA A 110 -7.19 17.03 8.58
C ALA A 110 -5.90 17.82 8.36
N MET A 111 -5.12 17.44 7.36
CA MET A 111 -4.09 18.29 6.77
C MET A 111 -4.83 19.38 5.98
N GLU A 112 -5.62 20.19 6.68
CA GLU A 112 -6.18 21.41 6.11
C GLU A 112 -5.04 22.43 6.07
N GLY A 113 -4.52 22.65 4.86
CA GLY A 113 -3.79 23.84 4.44
C GLY A 113 -2.59 24.24 5.29
N ASP A 114 -1.40 23.79 4.91
CA ASP A 114 -0.42 24.72 4.36
C ASP A 114 0.76 23.98 3.74
N GLU A 115 1.27 24.56 2.67
CA GLU A 115 2.60 24.29 2.14
C GLU A 115 3.65 24.70 3.19
N GLU A 116 4.75 23.95 3.29
CA GLU A 116 5.89 24.18 4.19
C GLU A 116 5.65 24.13 5.72
N ALA A 117 5.91 22.95 6.30
CA ALA A 117 6.42 22.89 7.68
C ALA A 117 7.35 21.68 7.87
N ALA A 118 8.44 21.65 7.10
CA ALA A 118 9.64 20.95 7.51
C ALA A 118 10.36 21.82 8.55
N GLY A 119 10.08 21.60 9.83
CA GLY A 119 10.92 22.03 10.94
C GLY A 119 10.41 23.23 11.73
N ALA A 120 9.82 22.96 12.90
CA ALA A 120 10.11 23.65 14.16
C ALA A 120 9.26 23.03 15.27
N ALA A 121 9.91 22.70 16.38
CA ALA A 121 9.21 22.52 17.64
C ALA A 121 8.62 23.87 18.08
N ALA A 122 7.31 23.92 18.38
CA ALA A 122 6.73 24.97 19.21
C ALA A 122 5.34 24.54 19.77
N PRO A 123 4.94 25.08 20.94
CA PRO A 123 4.01 24.43 21.86
C PRO A 123 2.54 24.81 21.62
N HIS A 124 1.64 23.89 21.92
CA HIS A 124 0.20 24.18 22.00
C HIS A 124 -0.08 25.13 23.18
N PRO A 125 -0.83 26.24 22.99
CA PRO A 125 -1.39 26.97 24.12
C PRO A 125 -2.65 26.26 24.60
N LYS A 126 -2.70 25.99 25.90
CA LYS A 126 -3.91 25.57 26.62
C LYS A 126 -4.95 26.68 26.54
N SER A 127 -6.21 26.34 26.33
CA SER A 127 -7.31 27.17 26.85
C SER A 127 -8.50 26.33 27.32
N PRO A 128 -9.25 26.83 28.33
CA PRO A 128 -10.17 26.07 29.14
C PRO A 128 -11.62 26.15 28.61
N GLY A 129 -12.44 25.19 29.04
CA GLY A 129 -13.81 25.03 28.57
C GLY A 129 -14.78 26.15 28.94
N SER A 130 -15.82 26.29 28.11
CA SER A 130 -17.14 26.76 28.52
C SER A 130 -18.20 26.35 27.49
N SER A 131 -19.44 26.29 27.95
CA SER A 131 -20.57 25.48 27.50
C SER A 131 -21.60 26.17 26.58
N CYS A 132 -22.19 25.37 25.66
CA CYS A 132 -23.56 25.40 25.08
C CYS A 132 -23.98 26.58 24.13
N PRO A 133 -25.11 26.49 23.39
CA PRO A 133 -25.51 25.48 22.38
C PRO A 133 -26.08 26.08 21.06
N GLY A 134 -26.02 25.29 19.97
CA GLY A 134 -27.00 25.28 18.86
C GLY A 134 -26.92 26.37 17.76
N SER A 135 -26.64 25.95 16.52
CA SER A 135 -27.35 26.34 15.27
C SER A 135 -26.68 25.69 14.05
N VAL A 136 -27.46 24.99 13.23
CA VAL A 136 -27.13 24.48 11.87
C VAL A 136 -27.16 25.64 10.85
N PRO A 137 -26.35 25.59 9.76
CA PRO A 137 -26.89 25.05 8.50
C PRO A 137 -25.90 24.26 7.59
N THR A 138 -26.57 23.49 6.74
CA THR A 138 -26.25 22.66 5.57
C THR A 138 -25.04 23.00 4.67
N GLY A 139 -24.24 21.97 4.34
CA GLY A 139 -23.22 21.90 3.27
C GLY A 139 -23.03 20.44 2.76
N PRO A 140 -22.48 20.20 1.55
CA PRO A 140 -22.73 19.01 0.70
C PRO A 140 -21.89 17.76 1.07
N PRO A 141 -22.14 16.56 0.48
CA PRO A 141 -21.97 15.29 1.17
C PRO A 141 -20.51 14.84 1.26
N THR A 142 -20.17 14.33 2.45
CA THR A 142 -18.93 13.61 2.73
C THR A 142 -18.91 12.28 1.97
N THR A 143 -17.86 12.03 1.18
CA THR A 143 -17.64 10.74 0.51
C THR A 143 -17.31 9.69 1.56
N ASN A 144 -18.32 8.89 1.92
CA ASN A 144 -18.28 7.86 2.94
C ASN A 144 -17.75 6.55 2.32
N TYR A 145 -16.43 6.29 2.39
CA TYR A 145 -15.84 5.02 1.96
C TYR A 145 -15.88 4.00 3.10
N ASN A 146 -17.07 3.48 3.38
CA ASN A 146 -17.33 2.59 4.51
C ASN A 146 -17.64 1.14 4.08
N ASN A 147 -17.04 0.63 3.00
CA ASN A 147 -17.34 -0.75 2.58
C ASN A 147 -16.16 -1.49 1.93
N ILE A 148 -15.06 -1.65 2.66
CA ILE A 148 -14.19 -2.82 2.49
C ILE A 148 -14.07 -3.51 3.85
N GLN A 149 -14.82 -4.59 4.00
CA GLN A 149 -14.81 -5.44 5.18
C GLN A 149 -13.51 -6.24 5.20
N ILE A 150 -12.55 -5.78 6.01
CA ILE A 150 -11.31 -6.52 6.29
C ILE A 150 -11.67 -7.65 7.28
N PRO A 151 -11.33 -8.92 6.98
CA PRO A 151 -11.59 -10.02 7.90
C PRO A 151 -10.81 -9.83 9.22
N PRO A 152 -11.36 -10.24 10.39
CA PRO A 152 -10.68 -10.10 11.67
C PRO A 152 -9.43 -11.00 11.69
N GLY A 153 -8.23 -10.40 11.63
CA GLY A 153 -6.97 -11.15 11.67
C GLY A 153 -5.81 -10.56 10.87
N ALA A 154 -5.82 -9.27 10.54
CA ALA A 154 -4.69 -8.61 9.87
C ALA A 154 -3.48 -8.51 10.80
N HIS A 155 -2.71 -9.60 10.89
CA HIS A 155 -1.37 -9.59 11.45
C HIS A 155 -0.51 -8.59 10.66
N ALA A 156 0.43 -7.93 11.35
CA ALA A 156 1.44 -7.10 10.72
C ALA A 156 2.05 -7.83 9.51
N PRO A 157 2.31 -7.15 8.38
CA PRO A 157 2.90 -7.79 7.21
C PRO A 157 4.20 -8.49 7.63
N ALA A 158 4.35 -9.74 7.16
CA ALA A 158 5.32 -10.73 7.64
C ALA A 158 6.81 -10.36 7.49
N ASN A 159 7.13 -9.14 7.04
CA ASN A 159 8.50 -8.65 6.84
C ASN A 159 8.86 -7.44 7.70
N THR A 160 8.17 -7.22 8.83
CA THR A 160 8.71 -6.32 9.87
C THR A 160 9.88 -7.03 10.56
N PRO A 161 11.09 -6.43 10.65
CA PRO A 161 12.22 -7.08 11.31
C PRO A 161 11.87 -7.38 12.77
N ALA A 162 11.72 -8.68 13.07
CA ALA A 162 11.61 -9.17 14.43
C ALA A 162 12.95 -8.96 15.13
N GLU A 163 12.92 -8.30 16.28
CA GLU A 163 14.07 -8.18 17.17
C GLU A 163 14.45 -9.58 17.66
N LEU A 164 15.63 -10.06 17.25
CA LEU A 164 16.17 -11.36 17.66
C LEU A 164 16.39 -11.37 19.18
N GLN A 165 15.69 -12.25 19.88
CA GLN A 165 15.99 -12.56 21.29
C GLN A 165 17.27 -13.42 21.38
N PRO A 166 18.14 -13.22 22.39
CA PRO A 166 19.35 -14.03 22.57
C PRO A 166 19.02 -15.44 23.12
N PRO A 167 19.86 -16.46 22.85
CA PRO A 167 19.55 -17.85 23.20
C PRO A 167 20.10 -18.24 24.59
N SER A 168 19.36 -19.05 25.34
CA SER A 168 19.94 -20.01 26.31
C SER A 168 19.00 -21.18 26.58
N ASP A 169 19.38 -22.29 25.94
CA ASP A 169 19.50 -23.67 26.41
C ASP A 169 18.43 -24.32 27.32
N ALA A 170 17.72 -25.32 26.78
CA ALA A 170 17.64 -26.68 27.34
C ALA A 170 16.62 -27.55 26.58
N GLY A 171 17.05 -28.76 26.18
CA GLY A 171 16.18 -29.92 25.98
C GLY A 171 15.72 -30.19 24.55
N LYS A 172 16.36 -31.17 23.89
CA LYS A 172 15.84 -31.82 22.67
C LYS A 172 14.61 -32.66 23.00
N PRO A 173 13.53 -32.60 22.20
CA PRO A 173 12.72 -33.79 21.94
C PRO A 173 12.66 -34.09 20.44
N HIS A 174 12.77 -35.37 20.10
CA HIS A 174 12.65 -35.89 18.74
C HIS A 174 11.21 -35.69 18.20
N PRO A 175 11.01 -35.42 16.90
CA PRO A 175 9.69 -35.50 16.30
C PRO A 175 9.36 -36.95 15.93
N ALA A 176 8.30 -37.49 16.52
CA ALA A 176 7.60 -38.66 16.00
C ALA A 176 6.82 -38.25 14.72
N PRO A 177 6.72 -39.12 13.70
CA PRO A 177 5.99 -38.80 12.49
C PRO A 177 4.48 -38.79 12.77
N ARG A 178 3.84 -37.62 12.65
CA ARG A 178 2.39 -37.50 12.60
C ARG A 178 1.92 -37.76 11.17
N SER A 179 1.18 -38.85 11.00
CA SER A 179 0.38 -39.15 9.81
C SER A 179 -0.71 -38.09 9.67
N GLY A 180 -0.58 -37.20 8.68
CA GLY A 180 -1.68 -36.35 8.22
C GLY A 180 -2.55 -37.10 7.19
N PRO A 181 -3.86 -36.83 7.12
CA PRO A 181 -4.71 -37.41 6.09
C PRO A 181 -4.26 -36.94 4.69
N ALA A 182 -4.33 -37.85 3.72
CA ALA A 182 -4.01 -37.57 2.33
C ALA A 182 -4.89 -36.42 1.80
N VAL A 183 -4.24 -35.34 1.38
CA VAL A 183 -4.91 -34.27 0.63
C VAL A 183 -5.07 -34.73 -0.81
N ASP A 184 -6.33 -34.81 -1.25
CA ASP A 184 -6.70 -35.14 -2.62
C ASP A 184 -6.07 -34.11 -3.58
N PRO A 185 -5.31 -34.52 -4.63
CA PRO A 185 -4.68 -33.59 -5.58
C PRO A 185 -5.67 -32.75 -6.40
N ALA A 186 -6.98 -33.01 -6.27
CA ALA A 186 -8.03 -32.32 -7.02
C ALA A 186 -8.31 -30.89 -6.56
N LEU A 187 -7.85 -30.45 -5.38
CA LEU A 187 -8.09 -29.07 -4.89
C LEU A 187 -7.02 -28.05 -5.30
N LEU A 188 -5.96 -28.47 -6.01
CA LEU A 188 -4.97 -27.56 -6.62
C LEU A 188 -5.43 -27.00 -7.98
N SER A 189 -6.59 -27.41 -8.48
CA SER A 189 -7.23 -26.80 -9.64
C SER A 189 -8.31 -25.83 -9.17
N ALA A 190 -7.90 -24.73 -8.53
CA ALA A 190 -8.72 -23.52 -8.59
C ALA A 190 -8.69 -23.06 -10.05
N GLN A 191 -9.66 -23.55 -10.82
CA GLN A 191 -9.92 -23.20 -12.21
C GLN A 191 -9.75 -21.69 -12.41
N GLN A 192 -8.70 -21.32 -13.16
CA GLN A 192 -8.70 -20.11 -13.96
C GLN A 192 -10.00 -20.11 -14.77
N GLN A 193 -11.00 -19.34 -14.34
CA GLN A 193 -12.18 -19.09 -15.13
C GLN A 193 -11.75 -18.25 -16.34
N GLY A 194 -11.55 -18.93 -17.47
CA GLY A 194 -11.14 -18.36 -18.75
C GLY A 194 -9.91 -19.05 -19.30
N GLY A 195 -10.10 -20.21 -19.94
CA GLY A 195 -9.05 -20.99 -20.60
C GLY A 195 -8.51 -20.35 -21.88
N VAL A 196 -8.06 -19.10 -21.80
CA VAL A 196 -7.46 -18.35 -22.89
C VAL A 196 -5.97 -18.19 -22.59
N GLN A 197 -5.13 -18.83 -23.38
CA GLN A 197 -3.70 -18.50 -23.42
C GLN A 197 -3.55 -17.14 -24.09
N LEU A 198 -3.38 -16.09 -23.28
CA LEU A 198 -3.13 -14.73 -23.76
C LEU A 198 -1.64 -14.60 -24.11
N THR A 199 -1.33 -14.07 -25.30
CA THR A 199 0.05 -13.81 -25.70
C THR A 199 0.53 -12.44 -25.17
N PRO A 200 1.85 -12.19 -25.08
CA PRO A 200 2.37 -10.87 -24.71
C PRO A 200 1.83 -9.72 -25.58
N GLU A 201 1.51 -10.00 -26.85
CA GLU A 201 0.88 -9.06 -27.77
C GLU A 201 -0.56 -8.72 -27.36
N ASP A 202 -1.32 -9.68 -26.80
CA ASP A 202 -2.67 -9.44 -26.27
C ASP A 202 -2.65 -8.48 -25.08
N PHE A 203 -1.70 -8.67 -24.16
CA PHE A 203 -1.51 -7.77 -23.02
C PHE A 203 -1.14 -6.35 -23.47
N THR A 204 -0.22 -6.25 -24.44
CA THR A 204 0.19 -4.95 -25.02
C THR A 204 -0.99 -4.22 -25.66
N ARG A 205 -1.86 -4.95 -26.36
CA ARG A 205 -3.08 -4.38 -26.96
C ARG A 205 -4.12 -3.98 -25.91
N ALA A 206 -4.35 -4.81 -24.89
CA ALA A 206 -5.25 -4.49 -23.78
C ALA A 206 -4.81 -3.20 -23.06
N GLN A 207 -3.51 -3.06 -22.78
CA GLN A 207 -2.95 -1.85 -22.19
C GLN A 207 -3.18 -0.61 -23.08
N LYS A 208 -3.07 -0.78 -24.41
CA LYS A 208 -3.35 0.30 -25.37
C LYS A 208 -4.81 0.76 -25.32
N TYR A 209 -5.75 -0.18 -25.24
CA TYR A 209 -7.17 0.15 -25.09
C TYR A 209 -7.45 0.88 -23.77
N CYS A 210 -6.85 0.44 -22.65
CA CYS A 210 -6.98 1.16 -21.36
C CYS A 210 -6.43 2.59 -21.46
N LYS A 211 -5.29 2.79 -22.14
CA LYS A 211 -4.73 4.12 -22.37
C LYS A 211 -5.66 5.02 -23.21
N TYR A 212 -6.24 4.49 -24.28
CA TYR A 212 -7.21 5.22 -25.09
C TYR A 212 -8.50 5.55 -24.34
N ALA A 213 -8.97 4.65 -23.48
CA ALA A 213 -10.09 4.94 -22.60
C ALA A 213 -9.78 6.10 -21.65
N GLY A 214 -8.58 6.12 -21.04
CA GLY A 214 -8.13 7.23 -20.22
C GLY A 214 -8.10 8.57 -20.98
N SER A 215 -7.58 8.57 -22.21
CA SER A 215 -7.61 9.78 -23.06
C SER A 215 -9.03 10.21 -23.41
N ALA A 216 -9.94 9.28 -23.71
CA ALA A 216 -11.32 9.60 -24.04
C ALA A 216 -12.07 10.22 -22.84
N LEU A 217 -11.82 9.75 -21.62
CA LEU A 217 -12.37 10.36 -20.40
C LEU A 217 -11.89 11.80 -20.20
N GLN A 218 -10.65 12.12 -20.58
CA GLN A 218 -10.12 13.49 -20.51
C GLN A 218 -10.86 14.47 -21.44
N TYR A 219 -11.44 13.97 -22.53
CA TYR A 219 -12.25 14.74 -23.48
C TYR A 219 -13.76 14.54 -23.28
N GLU A 220 -14.17 13.96 -22.14
CA GLU A 220 -15.57 13.65 -21.81
C GLU A 220 -16.29 12.77 -22.84
N ASP A 221 -15.53 12.02 -23.65
CA ASP A 221 -16.07 11.08 -24.63
C ASP A 221 -16.34 9.73 -23.96
N VAL A 222 -17.47 9.68 -23.25
CA VAL A 222 -17.93 8.49 -22.53
C VAL A 222 -18.11 7.29 -23.46
N SER A 223 -18.60 7.53 -24.69
CA SER A 223 -18.85 6.46 -25.65
C SER A 223 -17.54 5.77 -26.07
N THR A 224 -16.53 6.56 -26.44
CA THR A 224 -15.21 6.03 -26.81
C THR A 224 -14.50 5.38 -25.63
N ALA A 225 -14.65 5.92 -24.42
CA ALA A 225 -14.09 5.31 -23.20
C ALA A 225 -14.67 3.92 -22.95
N VAL A 226 -16.00 3.79 -22.96
CA VAL A 226 -16.70 2.52 -22.76
C VAL A 226 -16.32 1.50 -23.84
N GLN A 227 -16.26 1.92 -25.10
CA GLN A 227 -15.89 1.03 -26.21
C GLN A 227 -14.47 0.46 -26.05
N ASN A 228 -13.50 1.29 -25.65
CA ASN A 228 -12.13 0.81 -25.46
C ASN A 228 -12.01 -0.12 -24.25
N LEU A 229 -12.70 0.16 -23.15
CA LEU A 229 -12.75 -0.73 -21.99
C LEU A 229 -13.39 -2.08 -22.32
N GLN A 230 -14.47 -2.09 -23.11
CA GLN A 230 -15.10 -3.32 -23.60
C GLN A 230 -14.15 -4.14 -24.49
N LYS A 231 -13.38 -3.49 -25.37
CA LYS A 231 -12.36 -4.16 -26.19
C LYS A 231 -11.25 -4.78 -25.34
N ALA A 232 -10.75 -4.05 -24.34
CA ALA A 232 -9.76 -4.57 -23.39
C ALA A 232 -10.30 -5.80 -22.65
N LEU A 233 -11.52 -5.70 -22.12
CA LEU A 233 -12.16 -6.79 -21.37
C LEU A 233 -12.39 -8.02 -22.26
N LYS A 234 -12.88 -7.83 -23.49
CA LYS A 234 -13.12 -8.92 -24.44
C LYS A 234 -11.82 -9.59 -24.86
N LEU A 235 -10.76 -8.82 -25.12
CA LEU A 235 -9.45 -9.36 -25.46
C LEU A 235 -8.88 -10.22 -24.31
N LEU A 236 -8.96 -9.72 -23.07
CA LEU A 236 -8.47 -10.42 -21.89
C LEU A 236 -9.31 -11.64 -21.48
N THR A 237 -10.59 -11.69 -21.86
CA THR A 237 -11.49 -12.81 -21.51
C THR A 237 -11.64 -13.85 -22.62
N THR A 238 -11.40 -13.48 -23.88
CA THR A 238 -11.63 -14.37 -25.03
C THR A 238 -10.39 -14.59 -25.91
N GLY A 239 -9.33 -13.79 -25.74
CA GLY A 239 -8.13 -13.82 -26.59
C GLY A 239 -8.38 -13.30 -27.99
N LYS A 240 -9.53 -12.65 -28.23
CA LYS A 240 -9.96 -12.13 -29.53
C LYS A 240 -10.61 -10.75 -29.36
N GLU A 241 -10.45 -9.90 -30.38
CA GLU A 241 -11.04 -8.55 -30.45
C GLU A 241 -12.55 -8.57 -30.74
#